data_AF-A0A432HAX1-F1
#
_entry.id   AF-A0A432HAX1-F1
#
_cell.length_a   1.000
_cell.length_b   1.000
_cell.length_c   1.000
_cell.angle_alpha   90.00
_cell.angle_beta   90.00
_cell.angle_gamma   90.00
#
_symmetry.space_group_name_H-M   'P 1'
#
loop_
_entity.id
_entity.type
_entity.pdbx_description
1 polymer ?
#
loop_
_entity_poly.entity_id
_entity_poly.type
_entity_poly.pdbx_seq_one_letter_code
_entity_poly.pdbx_strand_id
1 'polypeptide(L)'
;MATNVKILLKNPGMRTIDREITSSTLLHLMILLILGASLLFINLGSRPLEGSEGRWGEAAKEMLQSGNYIVPQINAMPYRDKPVGSYWLIVLASLPGGKVTEWSARLPTAAATLLSIFLLYIIARAFWDEKTAFLSALIFMTTFSLLRWSRTANADTLTIAGMLGSVYFFVKSRAHPEKGTWLYSFFIIAAVTSLMKGLLGFVLPSLAVFPYLLLKNRDIFFKKRFLFHLMAASIIGGGLFLIPFYLDYHATHSDMSLYLVFKENILRFFKPFDHKKSFFFYFYYIFITLSPWTLLLPFLIWSLKKHGLKKDEGVFFSALWFATLFTFFTLSGSKRGYYILPVIVPFSALLGFFISDTFSSTKHSRAELRTWFFPGTVCLLSGITLLFLLLFHPRFFAAYVPHWITPYLYTLMGCLFLAAVSIPMAYRQRLTRAFILLFAGFYLLQGITFDFIITADAKRDPFVPFCKKVNIATKGGKLAVFHSADQSTLYFYLNEPPPVACFYLPDLARDFLLFHRHSYLIVKGEDDLSRLRLLLKHFKIVLKEASNDPKAFLLITLPKKADLQGKKEKRP
;
A
#
# COMPACT_ATOMS: atom_id res chain seq x y z
N MET A 1 -25.16 -10.30 -32.91
CA MET A 1 -26.02 -9.16 -32.53
C MET A 1 -27.36 -9.61 -31.90
N ALA A 2 -28.12 -10.51 -32.54
CA ALA A 2 -29.44 -10.96 -32.07
C ALA A 2 -29.47 -11.59 -30.66
N THR A 3 -28.43 -12.31 -30.24
CA THR A 3 -28.36 -12.96 -28.91
C THR A 3 -28.15 -11.95 -27.76
N ASN A 4 -27.44 -10.84 -28.01
CA ASN A 4 -27.25 -9.78 -27.01
C ASN A 4 -28.56 -9.01 -26.77
N VAL A 5 -29.35 -8.81 -27.83
CA VAL A 5 -30.66 -8.16 -27.78
C VAL A 5 -31.64 -9.00 -26.93
N LYS A 6 -31.70 -10.32 -27.11
CA LYS A 6 -32.59 -11.20 -26.31
C LYS A 6 -32.28 -11.22 -24.79
N ILE A 7 -31.02 -11.01 -24.39
CA ILE A 7 -30.65 -10.98 -22.96
C ILE A 7 -30.93 -9.60 -22.34
N LEU A 8 -30.64 -8.52 -23.07
CA LEU A 8 -31.04 -7.16 -22.68
C LEU A 8 -32.57 -7.06 -22.55
N LEU A 9 -33.32 -7.76 -23.40
CA LEU A 9 -34.79 -7.84 -23.31
C LEU A 9 -35.28 -8.68 -22.12
N LYS A 10 -34.52 -9.68 -21.65
CA LYS A 10 -34.86 -10.48 -20.45
C LYS A 10 -34.48 -9.81 -19.14
N ASN A 11 -33.50 -8.91 -19.15
CA ASN A 11 -33.04 -8.16 -17.99
C ASN A 11 -32.80 -6.69 -18.39
N PRO A 12 -33.88 -5.90 -18.58
CA PRO A 12 -33.82 -4.54 -19.13
C PRO A 12 -32.98 -3.55 -18.31
N GLY A 13 -32.58 -3.90 -17.09
CA GLY A 13 -31.66 -3.12 -16.24
C GLY A 13 -30.18 -3.49 -16.34
N MET A 14 -29.80 -4.56 -17.03
CA MET A 14 -28.41 -5.05 -17.07
C MET A 14 -27.56 -4.20 -18.02
N ARG A 15 -26.64 -3.42 -17.45
CA ARG A 15 -25.69 -2.58 -18.21
C ARG A 15 -24.40 -3.37 -18.45
N THR A 16 -23.85 -3.27 -19.65
CA THR A 16 -22.58 -3.93 -20.02
C THR A 16 -21.44 -2.92 -20.09
N ILE A 17 -20.20 -3.40 -19.93
CA ILE A 17 -19.00 -2.56 -20.08
C ILE A 17 -18.90 -1.97 -21.50
N ASP A 18 -19.34 -2.72 -22.51
CA ASP A 18 -19.29 -2.36 -23.94
C ASP A 18 -20.31 -1.27 -24.34
N ARG A 19 -20.91 -0.55 -23.38
CA ARG A 19 -21.68 0.66 -23.68
C ARG A 19 -20.81 1.68 -24.41
N GLU A 20 -21.47 2.42 -25.30
CA GLU A 20 -20.85 3.52 -26.01
C GLU A 20 -20.24 4.53 -25.04
N ILE A 21 -18.99 4.90 -25.30
CA ILE A 21 -18.26 5.87 -24.48
C ILE A 21 -18.83 7.25 -24.76
N THR A 22 -19.53 7.80 -23.78
CA THR A 22 -20.11 9.15 -23.85
C THR A 22 -19.06 10.23 -23.59
N SER A 23 -19.31 11.46 -24.04
CA SER A 23 -18.45 12.61 -23.69
C SER A 23 -18.36 12.83 -22.17
N SER A 24 -19.44 12.55 -21.43
CA SER A 24 -19.44 12.59 -19.96
C SER A 24 -18.54 11.52 -19.35
N THR A 25 -18.51 10.32 -19.94
CA THR A 25 -17.58 9.26 -19.54
C THR A 25 -16.13 9.71 -19.66
N LEU A 26 -15.76 10.28 -20.81
CA LEU A 26 -14.40 10.77 -21.04
C LEU A 26 -14.04 11.89 -20.08
N LEU A 27 -14.95 12.84 -19.86
CA LEU A 27 -14.75 13.94 -18.92
C LEU A 27 -14.57 13.43 -17.48
N HIS A 28 -15.41 12.51 -17.01
CA HIS A 28 -15.29 11.91 -15.68
C HIS A 28 -13.94 11.22 -15.50
N LEU A 29 -13.53 10.41 -16.48
CA LEU A 29 -12.23 9.73 -16.46
C LEU A 29 -11.08 10.73 -16.47
N MET A 30 -11.13 11.76 -17.31
CA MET A 30 -10.10 12.80 -17.37
C MET A 30 -9.96 13.52 -16.02
N ILE A 31 -11.07 13.92 -15.40
CA ILE A 31 -11.06 14.55 -14.07
C ILE A 31 -10.47 13.60 -13.02
N LEU A 32 -10.95 12.35 -12.95
CA LEU A 32 -10.48 11.37 -11.98
C LEU A 32 -9.00 11.05 -12.15
N LEU A 33 -8.52 10.92 -13.38
CA LEU A 33 -7.14 10.60 -13.68
C LEU A 33 -6.21 11.79 -13.43
N ILE A 34 -6.61 13.02 -13.76
CA ILE A 34 -5.82 14.22 -13.46
C ILE A 34 -5.74 14.45 -11.95
N LEU A 35 -6.87 14.43 -11.25
CA LEU A 35 -6.89 14.61 -9.80
C LEU A 35 -6.18 13.44 -9.09
N GLY A 36 -6.42 12.21 -9.53
CA GLY A 36 -5.72 11.03 -9.01
C GLY A 36 -4.21 11.13 -9.22
N ALA A 37 -3.77 11.49 -10.42
CA ALA A 37 -2.36 11.65 -10.73
C ALA A 37 -1.70 12.77 -9.90
N SER A 38 -2.38 13.90 -9.71
CA SER A 38 -1.85 14.97 -8.86
C SER A 38 -1.59 14.50 -7.42
N LEU A 39 -2.53 13.76 -6.80
CA LEU A 39 -2.35 13.21 -5.45
C LEU A 39 -1.27 12.13 -5.39
N LEU A 40 -1.07 11.36 -6.46
CA LEU A 40 -0.22 10.18 -6.46
C LEU A 40 1.23 10.47 -6.89
N PHE A 41 1.46 11.34 -7.87
CA PHE A 41 2.78 11.50 -8.49
C PHE A 41 3.51 12.79 -8.07
N ILE A 42 2.79 13.84 -7.65
CA ILE A 42 3.45 15.05 -7.14
C ILE A 42 4.29 14.68 -5.92
N ASN A 43 5.57 15.08 -5.91
CA ASN A 43 6.53 14.80 -4.84
C ASN A 43 6.68 13.31 -4.48
N LEU A 44 6.39 12.38 -5.39
CA LEU A 44 6.42 10.93 -5.07
C LEU A 44 7.79 10.46 -4.56
N GLY A 45 8.88 11.03 -5.07
CA GLY A 45 10.25 10.76 -4.65
C GLY A 45 10.83 11.74 -3.63
N SER A 46 10.03 12.66 -3.08
CA SER A 46 10.57 13.79 -2.28
C SER A 46 11.10 13.40 -0.90
N ARG A 47 10.67 12.25 -0.37
CA ARG A 47 11.08 11.72 0.93
C ARG A 47 11.90 10.44 0.81
N PRO A 48 12.80 10.15 1.76
CA PRO A 48 13.53 8.90 1.81
C PRO A 48 12.61 7.67 1.86
N LEU A 49 13.13 6.50 1.48
CA LEU A 49 12.47 5.22 1.72
C LEU A 49 12.40 4.96 3.23
N GLU A 50 11.24 4.53 3.73
CA GLU A 50 11.03 4.28 5.15
C GLU A 50 10.52 2.88 5.42
N GLY A 51 10.86 2.33 6.58
CA GLY A 51 10.36 1.05 7.06
C GLY A 51 10.59 -0.06 6.03
N SER A 52 9.50 -0.67 5.56
CA SER A 52 9.60 -1.79 4.64
C SER A 52 9.97 -1.39 3.21
N GLU A 53 9.85 -0.12 2.82
CA GLU A 53 10.18 0.33 1.46
C GLU A 53 11.64 0.03 1.08
N GLY A 54 12.55 0.09 2.06
CA GLY A 54 13.97 -0.21 1.84
C GLY A 54 14.20 -1.61 1.27
N ARG A 55 13.37 -2.60 1.64
CA ARG A 55 13.48 -3.97 1.14
C ARG A 55 13.13 -4.06 -0.35
N TRP A 56 12.09 -3.35 -0.77
CA TRP A 56 11.70 -3.27 -2.19
C TRP A 56 12.72 -2.48 -3.01
N GLY A 57 13.19 -1.34 -2.48
CA GLY A 57 14.18 -0.50 -3.13
C GLY A 57 15.52 -1.21 -3.30
N GLU A 58 16.05 -1.82 -2.23
CA GLU A 58 17.34 -2.48 -2.25
C GLU A 58 17.32 -3.76 -3.07
N ALA A 59 16.30 -4.61 -2.92
CA ALA A 59 16.20 -5.82 -3.73
C ALA A 59 16.14 -5.50 -5.23
N ALA A 60 15.36 -4.50 -5.63
CA ALA A 60 15.32 -4.07 -7.02
C ALA A 60 16.64 -3.43 -7.49
N LYS A 61 17.34 -2.69 -6.62
CA LYS A 61 18.65 -2.11 -6.91
C LYS A 61 19.68 -3.20 -7.19
N GLU A 62 19.75 -4.22 -6.36
CA GLU A 62 20.67 -5.35 -6.56
C GLU A 62 20.30 -6.21 -7.76
N MET A 63 19.01 -6.41 -8.05
CA MET A 63 18.59 -7.08 -9.30
C MET A 63 19.07 -6.31 -10.54
N LEU A 64 18.99 -4.97 -10.52
CA LEU A 64 19.46 -4.13 -11.63
C LEU A 64 20.99 -4.15 -11.75
N GLN A 65 21.72 -4.17 -10.63
CA GLN A 65 23.19 -4.19 -10.61
C GLN A 65 23.78 -5.54 -11.01
N SER A 66 23.20 -6.64 -10.52
CA SER A 66 23.69 -8.00 -10.76
C SER A 66 23.23 -8.59 -12.09
N GLY A 67 22.13 -8.08 -12.65
CA GLY A 67 21.44 -8.71 -13.79
C GLY A 67 20.70 -10.00 -13.44
N ASN A 68 20.70 -10.43 -12.17
CA ASN A 68 19.92 -11.56 -11.70
C ASN A 68 18.49 -11.13 -11.37
N TYR A 69 17.57 -11.40 -12.29
CA TYR A 69 16.15 -11.09 -12.10
C TYR A 69 15.32 -12.24 -11.51
N ILE A 70 15.91 -13.38 -11.19
CA ILE A 70 15.20 -14.56 -10.69
C ILE A 70 15.26 -14.63 -9.16
N VAL A 71 16.41 -14.33 -8.57
CA VAL A 71 16.63 -14.44 -7.13
C VAL A 71 16.93 -13.06 -6.55
N PRO A 72 15.95 -12.39 -5.92
CA PRO A 72 16.19 -11.10 -5.29
C PRO A 72 17.23 -11.24 -4.17
N GLN A 73 18.05 -10.21 -3.97
CA GLN A 73 19.09 -10.18 -2.95
C GLN A 73 19.00 -8.91 -2.13
N ILE A 74 19.38 -8.99 -0.86
CA ILE A 74 19.68 -7.82 -0.03
C ILE A 74 21.05 -8.07 0.60
N ASN A 75 21.97 -7.14 0.37
CA ASN A 75 23.37 -7.24 0.70
C ASN A 75 24.04 -8.52 0.16
N ALA A 76 23.80 -8.85 -1.12
CA ALA A 76 24.22 -10.08 -1.80
C ALA A 76 23.68 -11.40 -1.20
N MET A 77 22.80 -11.33 -0.20
CA MET A 77 22.17 -12.50 0.41
C MET A 77 20.78 -12.72 -0.20
N PRO A 78 20.40 -13.96 -0.57
CA PRO A 78 19.07 -14.23 -1.13
C PRO A 78 17.93 -13.74 -0.23
N TYR A 79 17.01 -12.95 -0.80
CA TYR A 79 15.86 -12.36 -0.12
C TYR A 79 14.55 -12.85 -0.76
N ARG A 80 13.91 -13.84 -0.14
CA ARG A 80 12.77 -14.60 -0.69
C ARG A 80 11.43 -14.38 0.04
N ASP A 81 11.33 -13.36 0.90
CA ASP A 81 10.13 -13.08 1.70
C ASP A 81 8.86 -12.82 0.87
N LYS A 82 9.04 -12.34 -0.37
CA LYS A 82 7.97 -12.04 -1.32
C LYS A 82 8.32 -12.54 -2.71
N PRO A 83 7.32 -12.94 -3.52
CA PRO A 83 7.54 -13.30 -4.91
C PRO A 83 8.04 -12.11 -5.75
N VAL A 84 8.69 -12.43 -6.88
CA VAL A 84 9.56 -11.51 -7.63
C VAL A 84 8.86 -10.39 -8.40
N GLY A 85 7.58 -10.53 -8.71
CA GLY A 85 6.86 -9.66 -9.63
C GLY A 85 6.78 -8.20 -9.20
N SER A 86 6.73 -7.91 -7.89
CA SER A 86 6.75 -6.52 -7.41
C SER A 86 8.10 -5.84 -7.62
N TYR A 87 9.21 -6.59 -7.51
CA TYR A 87 10.55 -6.06 -7.79
C TYR A 87 10.78 -5.85 -9.28
N TRP A 88 10.26 -6.73 -10.15
CA TRP A 88 10.31 -6.55 -11.61
C TRP A 88 9.68 -5.23 -12.05
N LEU A 89 8.55 -4.84 -11.47
CA LEU A 89 7.94 -3.55 -11.80
C LEU A 89 8.81 -2.36 -11.38
N ILE A 90 9.52 -2.45 -10.26
CA ILE A 90 10.45 -1.41 -9.81
C ILE A 90 11.68 -1.36 -10.73
N VAL A 91 12.23 -2.51 -11.12
CA VAL A 91 13.34 -2.61 -12.09
C VAL A 91 12.92 -1.96 -13.41
N LEU A 92 11.75 -2.33 -13.96
CA LEU A 92 11.22 -1.75 -15.19
C LEU A 92 11.05 -0.22 -15.09
N ALA A 93 10.52 0.27 -13.96
CA ALA A 93 10.39 1.71 -13.69
C ALA A 93 11.75 2.43 -13.58
N SER A 94 12.82 1.69 -13.33
CA SER A 94 14.18 2.23 -13.11
C SER A 94 15.07 2.14 -14.35
N LEU A 95 14.67 1.40 -15.39
CA LEU A 95 15.44 1.25 -16.64
C LEU A 95 15.80 2.59 -17.31
N PRO A 96 14.89 3.58 -17.43
CA PRO A 96 15.23 4.85 -18.10
C PRO A 96 16.34 5.64 -17.40
N GLY A 97 16.43 5.53 -16.07
CA GLY A 97 17.46 6.20 -15.26
C GLY A 97 18.67 5.31 -14.93
N GLY A 98 18.64 4.03 -15.30
CA GLY A 98 19.67 3.04 -14.98
C GLY A 98 19.90 2.81 -13.47
N LYS A 99 19.05 3.35 -12.59
CA LYS A 99 19.20 3.32 -11.14
C LYS A 99 17.83 3.32 -10.46
N VAL A 100 17.73 2.56 -9.38
CA VAL A 100 16.54 2.62 -8.50
C VAL A 100 16.61 3.87 -7.65
N THR A 101 15.54 4.65 -7.66
CA THR A 101 15.36 5.88 -6.87
C THR A 101 14.10 5.75 -6.02
N GLU A 102 13.88 6.66 -5.09
CA GLU A 102 12.64 6.72 -4.31
C GLU A 102 11.42 6.87 -5.22
N TRP A 103 11.55 7.64 -6.29
CA TRP A 103 10.49 7.83 -7.26
C TRP A 103 10.21 6.55 -8.04
N SER A 104 11.23 5.89 -8.60
CA SER A 104 11.04 4.67 -9.39
C SER A 104 10.61 3.46 -8.53
N ALA A 105 11.01 3.42 -7.26
CA ALA A 105 10.54 2.41 -6.29
C ALA A 105 9.03 2.53 -5.98
N ARG A 106 8.48 3.75 -5.99
CA ARG A 106 7.07 4.04 -5.69
C ARG A 106 6.20 4.18 -6.94
N LEU A 107 6.81 4.31 -8.12
CA LEU A 107 6.08 4.48 -9.37
C LEU A 107 5.07 3.33 -9.62
N PRO A 108 5.44 2.04 -9.44
CA PRO A 108 4.50 0.94 -9.66
C PRO A 108 3.25 1.00 -8.78
N THR A 109 3.41 1.37 -7.50
CA THR A 109 2.28 1.44 -6.56
C THR A 109 1.36 2.61 -6.88
N ALA A 110 1.92 3.76 -7.25
CA ALA A 110 1.16 4.93 -7.68
C ALA A 110 0.39 4.67 -8.99
N ALA A 111 1.05 4.07 -9.98
CA ALA A 111 0.44 3.70 -11.25
C ALA A 111 -0.67 2.66 -11.08
N ALA A 112 -0.47 1.66 -10.22
CA ALA A 112 -1.47 0.65 -9.91
C ALA A 112 -2.73 1.24 -9.23
N THR A 113 -2.56 2.23 -8.35
CA THR A 113 -3.70 2.94 -7.78
C THR A 113 -4.43 3.76 -8.83
N LEU A 114 -3.73 4.44 -9.74
CA LEU A 114 -4.35 5.18 -10.85
C LEU A 114 -5.16 4.23 -11.76
N LEU A 115 -4.61 3.05 -12.08
CA LEU A 115 -5.33 2.00 -12.80
C LEU A 115 -6.54 1.49 -12.01
N SER A 116 -6.43 1.38 -10.68
CA SER A 116 -7.55 0.98 -9.82
C SER A 116 -8.70 1.99 -9.84
N ILE A 117 -8.39 3.29 -9.87
CA ILE A 117 -9.40 4.37 -10.02
C ILE A 117 -10.14 4.19 -11.34
N PHE A 118 -9.42 4.00 -12.44
CA PHE A 118 -10.00 3.73 -13.76
C PHE A 118 -10.88 2.48 -13.75
N LEU A 119 -10.36 1.34 -13.27
CA LEU A 119 -11.09 0.07 -13.28
C LEU A 119 -12.34 0.13 -12.40
N LEU A 120 -12.26 0.74 -11.22
CA LEU A 120 -13.42 0.91 -10.33
C LEU A 120 -14.50 1.75 -11.01
N TYR A 121 -14.14 2.84 -11.68
CA TYR A 121 -15.10 3.65 -12.45
C TYR A 121 -15.80 2.80 -13.52
N ILE A 122 -15.03 2.04 -14.33
CA ILE A 122 -15.61 1.22 -15.39
C ILE A 122 -16.52 0.11 -14.83
N ILE A 123 -16.11 -0.54 -13.75
CA ILE A 123 -16.89 -1.59 -13.08
C ILE A 123 -18.18 -1.01 -12.51
N ALA A 124 -18.11 0.11 -11.78
CA ALA A 124 -19.29 0.75 -11.18
C ALA A 124 -20.27 1.24 -12.26
N ARG A 125 -19.78 1.78 -13.38
CA ARG A 125 -20.61 2.20 -14.52
C ARG A 125 -21.36 1.02 -15.16
N ALA A 126 -20.80 -0.19 -15.10
CA ALA A 126 -21.46 -1.39 -15.61
C ALA A 126 -22.54 -1.94 -14.66
N PHE A 127 -22.56 -1.55 -13.39
CA PHE A 127 -23.66 -1.87 -12.48
C PHE A 127 -24.73 -0.77 -12.46
N TRP A 128 -24.30 0.49 -12.52
CA TRP A 128 -25.16 1.66 -12.39
C TRP A 128 -24.87 2.66 -13.52
N ASP A 129 -24.71 3.94 -13.23
CA ASP A 129 -24.54 5.04 -14.18
C ASP A 129 -23.19 5.77 -14.01
N GLU A 130 -22.91 6.70 -14.92
CA GLU A 130 -21.67 7.50 -14.94
C GLU A 130 -21.47 8.36 -13.70
N LYS A 131 -22.55 8.86 -13.08
CA LYS A 131 -22.50 9.69 -11.86
C LYS A 131 -22.20 8.82 -10.65
N THR A 132 -22.86 7.67 -10.52
CA THR A 132 -22.56 6.67 -9.49
C THR A 132 -21.11 6.20 -9.61
N ALA A 133 -20.66 5.86 -10.81
CA ALA A 133 -19.28 5.45 -11.09
C ALA A 133 -18.25 6.53 -10.71
N PHE A 134 -18.53 7.79 -11.07
CA PHE A 134 -17.69 8.91 -10.72
C PHE A 134 -17.58 9.05 -9.20
N LEU A 135 -18.71 9.05 -8.48
CA LEU A 135 -18.73 9.16 -7.02
C LEU A 135 -17.99 8.00 -6.34
N SER A 136 -18.14 6.76 -6.81
CA SER A 136 -17.43 5.60 -6.28
C SER A 136 -15.91 5.72 -6.44
N ALA A 137 -15.45 6.12 -7.64
CA ALA A 137 -14.02 6.32 -7.90
C ALA A 137 -13.45 7.52 -7.12
N LEU A 138 -14.25 8.58 -6.96
CA LEU A 138 -13.91 9.78 -6.19
C LEU A 138 -13.69 9.46 -4.71
N ILE A 139 -14.61 8.69 -4.11
CA ILE A 139 -14.52 8.22 -2.73
C ILE A 139 -13.26 7.37 -2.56
N PHE A 140 -13.06 6.42 -3.46
CA PHE A 140 -11.90 5.52 -3.44
C PHE A 140 -10.58 6.30 -3.45
N MET A 141 -10.40 7.23 -4.39
CA MET A 141 -9.14 7.97 -4.53
C MET A 141 -8.84 8.92 -3.35
N THR A 142 -9.86 9.40 -2.64
CA THR A 142 -9.68 10.25 -1.44
C THR A 142 -9.85 9.48 -0.14
N THR A 143 -9.81 8.15 -0.14
CA THR A 143 -9.62 7.40 1.10
C THR A 143 -8.17 7.54 1.55
N PHE A 144 -7.94 8.14 2.72
CA PHE A 144 -6.61 8.50 3.20
C PHE A 144 -5.67 7.29 3.26
N SER A 145 -6.15 6.17 3.79
CA SER A 145 -5.33 4.96 3.91
C SER A 145 -4.88 4.45 2.54
N LEU A 146 -5.75 4.48 1.53
CA LEU A 146 -5.37 4.14 0.16
C LEU A 146 -4.25 5.07 -0.32
N LEU A 147 -4.43 6.39 -0.17
CA LEU A 147 -3.45 7.36 -0.64
C LEU A 147 -2.07 7.17 0.04
N ARG A 148 -2.05 6.95 1.36
CA ARG A 148 -0.82 6.68 2.13
C ARG A 148 -0.05 5.50 1.56
N TRP A 149 -0.74 4.38 1.35
CA TRP A 149 -0.13 3.16 0.83
C TRP A 149 0.12 3.22 -0.68
N SER A 150 -0.49 4.13 -1.42
CA SER A 150 -0.18 4.32 -2.84
C SER A 150 1.14 5.06 -3.06
N ARG A 151 1.57 5.84 -2.06
CA ARG A 151 2.81 6.64 -2.05
C ARG A 151 3.95 5.98 -1.28
N THR A 152 3.89 4.66 -1.10
CA THR A 152 4.97 3.85 -0.52
C THR A 152 5.27 2.67 -1.43
N ALA A 153 6.52 2.23 -1.52
CA ALA A 153 6.88 1.01 -2.24
C ALA A 153 6.33 -0.22 -1.47
N ASN A 154 5.35 -0.92 -2.05
CA ASN A 154 4.70 -2.10 -1.49
C ASN A 154 3.98 -2.93 -2.57
N ALA A 155 3.40 -4.06 -2.15
CA ALA A 155 2.61 -4.93 -3.03
C ALA A 155 1.08 -4.84 -2.80
N ASP A 156 0.61 -4.09 -1.81
CA ASP A 156 -0.81 -3.98 -1.44
C ASP A 156 -1.64 -3.32 -2.54
N THR A 157 -1.24 -2.13 -3.02
CA THR A 157 -2.02 -1.41 -4.05
C THR A 157 -1.94 -2.08 -5.42
N LEU A 158 -0.81 -2.72 -5.73
CA LEU A 158 -0.65 -3.63 -6.85
C LEU A 158 -1.68 -4.77 -6.82
N THR A 159 -1.90 -5.35 -5.63
CA THR A 159 -2.89 -6.41 -5.43
C THR A 159 -4.32 -5.91 -5.63
N ILE A 160 -4.62 -4.67 -5.23
CA ILE A 160 -5.94 -4.06 -5.47
C ILE A 160 -6.19 -3.88 -6.98
N ALA A 161 -5.20 -3.38 -7.72
CA ALA A 161 -5.30 -3.21 -9.17
C ALA A 161 -5.52 -4.55 -9.89
N GLY A 162 -4.76 -5.57 -9.49
CA GLY A 162 -4.91 -6.94 -10.00
C GLY A 162 -6.28 -7.54 -9.69
N MET A 163 -6.75 -7.40 -8.45
CA MET A 163 -8.09 -7.82 -8.04
C MET A 163 -9.18 -7.15 -8.91
N LEU A 164 -9.11 -5.83 -9.09
CA LEU A 164 -10.02 -5.09 -9.96
C LEU A 164 -9.92 -5.53 -11.42
N GLY A 165 -8.71 -5.82 -11.91
CA GLY A 165 -8.49 -6.33 -13.27
C GLY A 165 -9.17 -7.69 -13.49
N SER A 166 -9.05 -8.61 -12.54
CA SER A 166 -9.76 -9.89 -12.58
C SER A 166 -11.29 -9.69 -12.51
N VAL A 167 -11.78 -8.85 -11.59
CA VAL A 167 -13.22 -8.54 -11.47
C VAL A 167 -13.76 -7.86 -12.73
N TYR A 168 -12.98 -7.01 -13.40
CA TYR A 168 -13.36 -6.38 -14.66
C TYR A 168 -13.74 -7.41 -15.73
N PHE A 169 -12.96 -8.49 -15.89
CA PHE A 169 -13.28 -9.54 -16.87
C PHE A 169 -14.55 -10.32 -16.51
N PHE A 170 -14.80 -10.54 -15.21
CA PHE A 170 -16.09 -11.07 -14.76
C PHE A 170 -17.23 -10.12 -15.15
N VAL A 171 -17.12 -8.83 -14.82
CA VAL A 171 -18.16 -7.82 -15.09
C VAL A 171 -18.40 -7.67 -16.59
N LYS A 172 -17.35 -7.70 -17.42
CA LYS A 172 -17.45 -7.73 -18.88
C LYS A 172 -18.26 -8.93 -19.39
N SER A 173 -18.12 -10.08 -18.73
CA SER A 173 -18.79 -11.31 -19.12
C SER A 173 -20.24 -11.44 -18.63
N ARG A 174 -20.76 -10.51 -17.82
CA ARG A 174 -22.08 -10.62 -17.14
C ARG A 174 -23.27 -10.88 -18.06
N ALA A 175 -23.19 -10.50 -19.34
CA ALA A 175 -24.21 -10.83 -20.32
C ALA A 175 -24.23 -12.31 -20.73
N HIS A 176 -23.08 -13.00 -20.69
CA HIS A 176 -22.92 -14.41 -21.04
C HIS A 176 -21.90 -15.11 -20.10
N PRO A 177 -22.13 -15.10 -18.78
CA PRO A 177 -21.15 -15.59 -17.81
C PRO A 177 -20.91 -17.10 -17.95
N GLU A 178 -21.87 -17.84 -18.50
CA GLU A 178 -21.82 -19.28 -18.75
C GLU A 178 -20.81 -19.71 -19.82
N LYS A 179 -20.32 -18.77 -20.64
CA LYS A 179 -19.27 -19.07 -21.62
C LYS A 179 -17.96 -19.45 -20.94
N GLY A 180 -17.70 -18.98 -19.72
CA GLY A 180 -16.52 -19.32 -18.91
C GLY A 180 -15.17 -18.82 -19.44
N THR A 181 -15.06 -18.38 -20.70
CA THR A 181 -13.78 -17.95 -21.31
C THR A 181 -13.15 -16.72 -20.64
N TRP A 182 -13.93 -15.91 -19.94
CA TRP A 182 -13.41 -14.80 -19.13
C TRP A 182 -12.51 -15.27 -17.97
N LEU A 183 -12.64 -16.54 -17.55
CA LEU A 183 -11.85 -17.14 -16.49
C LEU A 183 -10.36 -17.18 -16.84
N TYR A 184 -9.99 -17.31 -18.13
CA TYR A 184 -8.57 -17.29 -18.52
C TYR A 184 -7.92 -15.95 -18.20
N SER A 185 -8.53 -14.83 -18.62
CA SER A 185 -8.04 -13.49 -18.27
C SER A 185 -8.08 -13.25 -16.76
N PHE A 186 -9.14 -13.71 -16.09
CA PHE A 186 -9.28 -13.62 -14.63
C PHE A 186 -8.10 -14.30 -13.90
N PHE A 187 -7.79 -15.55 -14.24
CA PHE A 187 -6.75 -16.34 -13.58
C PHE A 187 -5.33 -15.96 -14.01
N ILE A 188 -5.13 -15.48 -15.24
CA ILE A 188 -3.84 -14.93 -15.68
C ILE A 188 -3.50 -13.67 -14.88
N ILE A 189 -4.45 -12.72 -14.76
CA ILE A 189 -4.25 -11.51 -13.95
C ILE A 189 -4.04 -11.88 -12.48
N ALA A 190 -4.83 -12.82 -11.96
CA ALA A 190 -4.66 -13.31 -10.59
C ALA A 190 -3.28 -13.93 -10.34
N ALA A 191 -2.75 -14.69 -11.30
CA ALA A 191 -1.40 -15.28 -11.23
C ALA A 191 -0.30 -14.22 -11.21
N VAL A 192 -0.37 -13.26 -12.15
CA VAL A 192 0.57 -12.12 -12.21
C VAL A 192 0.51 -11.30 -10.92
N THR A 193 -0.69 -11.09 -10.38
CA THR A 193 -0.89 -10.41 -9.10
C THR A 193 -0.32 -11.22 -7.93
N SER A 194 -0.45 -12.55 -7.99
CA SER A 194 0.11 -13.44 -6.98
C SER A 194 1.64 -13.47 -6.99
N LEU A 195 2.27 -13.18 -8.12
CA LEU A 195 3.72 -12.93 -8.19
C LEU A 195 4.14 -11.60 -7.52
N MET A 196 3.21 -10.75 -7.07
CA MET A 196 3.55 -9.50 -6.37
C MET A 196 3.44 -9.67 -4.85
N LYS A 197 2.42 -10.39 -4.36
CA LYS A 197 2.11 -10.47 -2.91
C LYS A 197 1.83 -11.88 -2.39
N GLY A 198 1.99 -12.92 -3.21
CA GLY A 198 1.65 -14.31 -2.86
C GLY A 198 0.19 -14.66 -3.17
N LEU A 199 -0.34 -15.69 -2.53
CA LEU A 199 -1.62 -16.31 -2.90
C LEU A 199 -2.85 -15.39 -2.81
N LEU A 200 -2.71 -14.23 -2.15
CA LEU A 200 -3.76 -13.20 -2.12
C LEU A 200 -4.19 -12.72 -3.52
N GLY A 201 -3.30 -12.73 -4.51
CA GLY A 201 -3.65 -12.41 -5.90
C GLY A 201 -4.74 -13.31 -6.49
N PHE A 202 -4.77 -14.60 -6.13
CA PHE A 202 -5.86 -15.53 -6.46
C PHE A 202 -7.05 -15.38 -5.52
N VAL A 203 -6.81 -15.30 -4.21
CA VAL A 203 -7.86 -15.38 -3.20
C VAL A 203 -8.81 -14.17 -3.27
N LEU A 204 -8.29 -12.95 -3.34
CA LEU A 204 -9.12 -11.75 -3.23
C LEU A 204 -10.13 -11.57 -4.37
N PRO A 205 -9.76 -11.67 -5.66
CA PRO A 205 -10.76 -11.61 -6.72
C PRO A 205 -11.71 -12.82 -6.71
N SER A 206 -11.25 -13.98 -6.26
CA SER A 206 -12.11 -15.17 -6.12
C SER A 206 -13.19 -14.96 -5.05
N LEU A 207 -12.83 -14.36 -3.91
CA LEU A 207 -13.77 -13.98 -2.85
C LEU A 207 -14.76 -12.90 -3.31
N ALA A 208 -14.36 -12.04 -4.24
CA ALA A 208 -15.26 -11.05 -4.83
C ALA A 208 -16.34 -11.70 -5.74
N VAL A 209 -15.92 -12.63 -6.61
CA VAL A 209 -16.76 -13.12 -7.72
C VAL A 209 -17.48 -14.43 -7.42
N PHE A 210 -16.81 -15.44 -6.87
CA PHE A 210 -17.40 -16.77 -6.76
C PHE A 210 -18.53 -16.87 -5.73
N PRO A 211 -18.46 -16.24 -4.54
CA PRO A 211 -19.62 -16.17 -3.64
C PRO A 211 -20.85 -15.55 -4.30
N TYR A 212 -20.66 -14.52 -5.13
CA TYR A 212 -21.74 -13.90 -5.89
C TYR A 212 -22.34 -14.88 -6.91
N LEU A 213 -21.50 -15.54 -7.70
CA LEU A 213 -21.96 -16.53 -8.67
C LEU A 213 -22.70 -17.69 -8.00
N LEU A 214 -22.22 -18.18 -6.86
CA LEU A 214 -22.86 -19.26 -6.11
C LEU A 214 -24.25 -18.86 -5.56
N LEU A 215 -24.40 -17.61 -5.10
CA LEU A 215 -25.65 -17.15 -4.49
C LEU A 215 -26.68 -16.65 -5.51
N LYS A 216 -26.26 -16.04 -6.63
CA LYS A 216 -27.15 -15.39 -7.60
C LYS A 216 -27.23 -16.13 -8.94
N ASN A 217 -26.20 -16.88 -9.30
CA ASN A 217 -26.06 -17.54 -10.60
C ASN A 217 -25.66 -19.02 -10.44
N ARG A 218 -26.19 -19.70 -9.40
CA ARG A 218 -25.82 -21.06 -9.01
C ARG A 218 -25.86 -22.03 -10.19
N ASP A 219 -26.92 -21.96 -11.00
CA ASP A 219 -27.10 -22.86 -12.14
C ASP A 219 -26.00 -22.67 -13.20
N ILE A 220 -25.49 -21.46 -13.37
CA ILE A 220 -24.37 -21.17 -14.27
C ILE A 220 -23.08 -21.76 -13.72
N PHE A 221 -22.84 -21.61 -12.40
CA PHE A 221 -21.63 -22.10 -11.73
C PHE A 221 -21.43 -23.62 -11.91
N PHE A 222 -22.52 -24.40 -11.87
CA PHE A 222 -22.47 -25.86 -12.01
C PHE A 222 -22.59 -26.37 -13.46
N LYS A 223 -22.64 -25.50 -14.47
CA LYS A 223 -22.61 -25.96 -15.87
C LYS A 223 -21.27 -26.62 -16.19
N LYS A 224 -21.31 -27.81 -16.81
CA LYS A 224 -20.11 -28.55 -17.24
C LYS A 224 -19.11 -27.69 -18.02
N ARG A 225 -19.60 -26.87 -18.96
CA ARG A 225 -18.77 -25.93 -19.74
C ARG A 225 -18.06 -24.89 -18.86
N PHE A 226 -18.77 -24.32 -17.89
CA PHE A 226 -18.19 -23.36 -16.96
C PHE A 226 -17.12 -24.01 -16.08
N LEU A 227 -17.41 -25.18 -15.51
CA LEU A 227 -16.48 -25.94 -14.68
C LEU A 227 -15.22 -26.37 -15.47
N PHE A 228 -15.37 -26.76 -16.74
CA PHE A 228 -14.23 -27.05 -17.61
C PHE A 228 -13.31 -25.84 -17.77
N HIS A 229 -13.86 -24.67 -18.13
CA HIS A 229 -13.06 -23.45 -18.26
C HIS A 229 -12.48 -22.98 -16.92
N LEU A 230 -13.21 -23.16 -15.81
CA LEU A 230 -12.72 -22.87 -14.46
C LEU A 230 -11.49 -23.71 -14.14
N MET A 231 -11.55 -25.02 -14.35
CA MET A 231 -10.44 -25.92 -14.11
C MET A 231 -9.25 -25.60 -15.04
N ALA A 232 -9.49 -25.49 -16.35
CA ALA A 232 -8.45 -25.19 -17.33
C ALA A 232 -7.76 -23.85 -17.05
N ALA A 233 -8.54 -22.78 -16.78
CA ALA A 233 -7.98 -21.47 -16.46
C ALA A 233 -7.23 -21.46 -15.14
N SER A 234 -7.69 -22.20 -14.12
CA SER A 234 -7.00 -22.34 -12.84
C SER A 234 -5.66 -23.06 -13.00
N ILE A 235 -5.59 -24.11 -13.82
CA ILE A 235 -4.34 -24.82 -14.13
C ILE A 235 -3.36 -23.90 -14.86
N ILE A 236 -3.82 -23.16 -15.87
CA ILE A 236 -2.97 -22.22 -16.61
C ILE A 236 -2.46 -21.10 -15.70
N GLY A 237 -3.34 -20.51 -14.89
CA GLY A 237 -2.96 -19.47 -13.92
C GLY A 237 -1.98 -20.00 -12.86
N GLY A 238 -2.23 -21.20 -12.33
CA GLY A 238 -1.34 -21.88 -11.40
C GLY A 238 0.03 -22.17 -12.02
N GLY A 239 0.06 -22.66 -13.26
CA GLY A 239 1.28 -22.89 -14.02
C GLY A 239 2.09 -21.61 -14.19
N LEU A 240 1.46 -20.52 -14.64
CA LEU A 240 2.09 -19.20 -14.77
C LEU A 240 2.67 -18.69 -13.44
N PHE A 241 1.94 -18.86 -12.34
CA PHE A 241 2.41 -18.50 -11.01
C PHE A 241 3.64 -19.31 -10.58
N LEU A 242 3.74 -20.59 -10.95
CA LEU A 242 4.83 -21.46 -10.56
C LEU A 242 6.14 -21.23 -11.35
N ILE A 243 6.08 -20.58 -12.53
CA ILE A 243 7.26 -20.38 -13.40
C ILE A 243 8.46 -19.77 -12.65
N PRO A 244 8.33 -18.63 -11.93
CA PRO A 244 9.51 -18.02 -11.30
C PRO A 244 10.09 -18.87 -10.17
N PHE A 245 9.27 -19.66 -9.49
CA PHE A 245 9.73 -20.58 -8.43
C PHE A 245 10.46 -21.78 -9.02
N TYR A 246 10.00 -22.30 -10.15
CA TYR A 246 10.70 -23.32 -10.91
C TYR A 246 12.08 -22.81 -11.36
N LEU A 247 12.16 -21.57 -11.85
CA LEU A 247 13.43 -20.95 -12.24
C LEU A 247 14.37 -20.74 -11.04
N ASP A 248 13.89 -20.25 -9.89
CA ASP A 248 14.70 -20.13 -8.66
C ASP A 248 15.19 -21.50 -8.17
N TYR A 249 14.35 -22.54 -8.23
CA TYR A 249 14.76 -23.90 -7.88
C TYR A 249 15.88 -24.41 -8.80
N HIS A 250 15.78 -24.20 -10.11
CA HIS A 250 16.84 -24.61 -11.04
C HIS A 250 18.12 -23.79 -10.90
N ALA A 251 18.01 -22.53 -10.49
CA ALA A 251 19.17 -21.66 -10.26
C ALA A 251 19.87 -21.96 -8.93
N THR A 252 19.15 -22.45 -7.91
CA THR A 252 19.66 -22.50 -6.52
C THR A 252 19.53 -23.86 -5.83
N HIS A 253 18.89 -24.83 -6.47
CA HIS A 253 18.53 -26.15 -5.93
C HIS A 253 17.78 -26.08 -4.59
N SER A 254 17.02 -25.00 -4.37
CA SER A 254 16.27 -24.74 -3.14
C SER A 254 14.80 -24.46 -3.44
N ASP A 255 13.89 -25.07 -2.68
CA ASP A 255 12.46 -24.82 -2.71
C ASP A 255 12.03 -23.67 -1.79
N MET A 256 13.00 -22.97 -1.18
CA MET A 256 12.78 -21.98 -0.13
C MET A 256 11.82 -20.85 -0.55
N SER A 257 11.84 -20.41 -1.82
CA SER A 257 10.91 -19.37 -2.30
C SER A 257 9.46 -19.84 -2.26
N LEU A 258 9.19 -21.07 -2.73
CA LEU A 258 7.85 -21.63 -2.73
C LEU A 258 7.39 -21.96 -1.31
N TYR A 259 8.29 -22.50 -0.48
CA TYR A 259 8.04 -22.72 0.94
C TYR A 259 7.69 -21.42 1.67
N LEU A 260 8.41 -20.32 1.42
CA LEU A 260 8.12 -19.03 2.05
C LEU A 260 6.76 -18.47 1.62
N VAL A 261 6.35 -18.65 0.36
CA VAL A 261 4.97 -18.31 -0.04
C VAL A 261 3.96 -19.11 0.76
N PHE A 262 4.15 -20.42 0.88
CA PHE A 262 3.26 -21.27 1.67
C PHE A 262 3.24 -20.87 3.15
N LYS A 263 4.41 -20.62 3.75
CA LYS A 263 4.57 -20.20 5.13
C LYS A 263 3.90 -18.84 5.39
N GLU A 264 4.14 -17.86 4.53
CA GLU A 264 3.67 -16.48 4.68
C GLU A 264 2.18 -16.29 4.36
N ASN A 265 1.57 -17.18 3.57
CA ASN A 265 0.16 -17.07 3.17
C ASN A 265 -0.73 -18.09 3.87
N ILE A 266 -0.36 -19.38 3.87
CA ILE A 266 -1.19 -20.45 4.41
C ILE A 266 -0.90 -20.66 5.89
N LEU A 267 0.35 -20.99 6.26
CA LEU A 267 0.68 -21.25 7.67
C LEU A 267 0.45 -20.01 8.52
N ARG A 268 0.85 -18.83 8.06
CA ARG A 268 0.65 -17.56 8.78
C ARG A 268 -0.82 -17.22 9.02
N PHE A 269 -1.72 -17.63 8.11
CA PHE A 269 -3.16 -17.41 8.26
C PHE A 269 -3.74 -18.28 9.38
N PHE A 270 -3.41 -19.57 9.42
CA PHE A 270 -3.98 -20.51 10.40
C PHE A 270 -3.19 -20.62 11.71
N LYS A 271 -1.87 -20.47 11.66
CA LYS A 271 -0.92 -20.59 12.79
C LYS A 271 0.03 -19.38 12.79
N PRO A 272 -0.43 -18.20 13.23
CA PRO A 272 0.37 -16.97 13.16
C PRO A 272 1.61 -17.06 14.04
N PHE A 273 2.77 -16.71 13.50
CA PHE A 273 4.03 -16.58 14.24
C PHE A 273 4.37 -15.11 14.55
N ASP A 274 3.69 -14.15 13.93
CA ASP A 274 3.84 -12.71 14.15
C ASP A 274 2.50 -11.97 14.04
N HIS A 275 2.47 -10.70 14.46
CA HIS A 275 1.31 -9.80 14.42
C HIS A 275 -0.01 -10.44 14.87
N LYS A 276 0.05 -11.22 15.96
CA LYS A 276 -1.14 -11.79 16.60
C LYS A 276 -1.98 -10.66 17.17
N LYS A 277 -3.24 -10.56 16.73
CA LYS A 277 -4.20 -9.55 17.18
C LYS A 277 -5.55 -10.20 17.45
N SER A 278 -6.38 -9.55 18.27
CA SER A 278 -7.71 -10.07 18.61
C SER A 278 -8.61 -10.20 17.38
N PHE A 279 -9.68 -10.99 17.51
CA PHE A 279 -10.74 -11.09 16.51
C PHE A 279 -11.35 -9.71 16.18
N PHE A 280 -11.50 -8.85 17.19
CA PHE A 280 -12.08 -7.51 17.04
C PHE A 280 -11.16 -6.48 16.37
N PHE A 281 -9.92 -6.84 16.00
CA PHE A 281 -8.93 -5.93 15.42
C PHE A 281 -9.47 -5.07 14.27
N TYR A 282 -10.08 -5.70 13.26
CA TYR A 282 -10.59 -4.97 12.10
C TYR A 282 -11.93 -4.27 12.33
N PHE A 283 -12.68 -4.64 13.38
CA PHE A 283 -13.93 -3.93 13.72
C PHE A 283 -13.68 -2.48 14.12
N TYR A 284 -12.54 -2.17 14.75
CA TYR A 284 -12.14 -0.78 15.00
C TYR A 284 -11.21 -0.23 13.91
N TYR A 285 -10.36 -1.06 13.30
CA TYR A 285 -9.40 -0.57 12.30
C TYR A 285 -10.08 -0.15 10.98
N ILE A 286 -11.30 -0.63 10.73
CA ILE A 286 -12.11 -0.22 9.57
C ILE A 286 -12.37 1.30 9.56
N PHE A 287 -12.53 1.91 10.74
CA PHE A 287 -12.77 3.36 10.85
C PHE A 287 -11.55 4.18 10.37
N ILE A 288 -10.34 3.67 10.61
CA ILE A 288 -9.09 4.27 10.12
C ILE A 288 -8.92 4.00 8.63
N THR A 289 -9.17 2.76 8.22
CA THR A 289 -9.01 2.30 6.83
C THR A 289 -9.88 3.11 5.88
N LEU A 290 -11.14 3.34 6.25
CA LEU A 290 -12.13 4.03 5.41
C LEU A 290 -12.13 5.55 5.61
N SER A 291 -11.26 6.10 6.47
CA SER A 291 -11.18 7.54 6.73
C SER A 291 -10.88 8.31 5.43
N PRO A 292 -11.51 9.48 5.18
CA PRO A 292 -12.49 10.16 6.05
C PRO A 292 -13.93 9.68 5.87
N TRP A 293 -14.21 8.85 4.88
CA TRP A 293 -15.55 8.42 4.49
C TRP A 293 -16.27 7.54 5.52
N THR A 294 -15.52 7.00 6.49
CA THR A 294 -16.03 6.40 7.72
C THR A 294 -17.15 7.22 8.38
N LEU A 295 -17.09 8.55 8.28
CA LEU A 295 -18.10 9.46 8.81
C LEU A 295 -19.50 9.20 8.21
N LEU A 296 -19.56 8.76 6.95
CA LEU A 296 -20.80 8.41 6.26
C LEU A 296 -21.20 6.94 6.43
N LEU A 297 -20.51 6.17 7.29
CA LEU A 297 -20.85 4.77 7.56
C LEU A 297 -22.26 4.61 8.18
N PRO A 298 -22.71 5.44 9.14
CA PRO A 298 -24.09 5.36 9.65
C PRO A 298 -25.13 5.63 8.55
N PHE A 299 -24.85 6.58 7.64
CA PHE A 299 -25.69 6.87 6.48
C PHE A 299 -25.76 5.66 5.54
N LEU A 300 -24.62 5.01 5.26
CA LEU A 300 -24.58 3.80 4.46
C LEU A 300 -25.41 2.67 5.09
N ILE A 301 -25.26 2.41 6.39
CA ILE A 301 -26.02 1.37 7.11
C ILE A 301 -27.52 1.67 7.08
N TRP A 302 -27.92 2.91 7.32
CA TRP A 302 -29.31 3.34 7.25
C TRP A 302 -29.88 3.14 5.82
N SER A 303 -29.14 3.54 4.80
CA SER A 303 -29.56 3.42 3.39
C SER A 303 -29.70 1.95 2.98
N LEU A 304 -28.77 1.09 3.39
CA LEU A 304 -28.86 -0.36 3.17
C LEU A 304 -30.11 -0.97 3.83
N LYS A 305 -30.46 -0.54 5.04
CA LYS A 305 -31.68 -0.99 5.73
C LYS A 305 -32.96 -0.50 5.03
N LYS A 306 -33.00 0.76 4.61
CA LYS A 306 -34.17 1.37 3.96
C LYS A 306 -34.42 0.80 2.57
N HIS A 307 -33.38 0.73 1.73
CA HIS A 307 -33.51 0.33 0.33
C HIS A 307 -33.47 -1.20 0.16
N GLY A 308 -32.86 -1.92 1.10
CA GLY A 308 -32.80 -3.38 1.11
C GLY A 308 -31.68 -3.92 0.22
N LEU A 309 -30.84 -4.79 0.80
CA LEU A 309 -29.62 -5.33 0.18
C LEU A 309 -29.81 -6.04 -1.17
N LYS A 310 -30.97 -6.69 -1.38
CA LYS A 310 -31.21 -7.56 -2.55
C LYS A 310 -31.95 -6.88 -3.69
N LYS A 311 -32.40 -5.62 -3.52
CA LYS A 311 -33.21 -4.93 -4.54
C LYS A 311 -32.39 -4.50 -5.75
N ASP A 312 -31.14 -4.11 -5.52
CA ASP A 312 -30.19 -3.70 -6.56
C ASP A 312 -29.04 -4.70 -6.67
N GLU A 313 -28.73 -5.15 -7.89
CA GLU A 313 -27.70 -6.17 -8.15
C GLU A 313 -26.30 -5.67 -7.78
N GLY A 314 -25.97 -4.41 -8.10
CA GLY A 314 -24.69 -3.81 -7.78
C GLY A 314 -24.49 -3.61 -6.28
N VAL A 315 -25.55 -3.25 -5.56
CA VAL A 315 -25.53 -3.14 -4.09
C VAL A 315 -25.31 -4.51 -3.48
N PHE A 316 -26.02 -5.53 -3.94
CA PHE A 316 -25.84 -6.90 -3.46
C PHE A 316 -24.42 -7.41 -3.72
N PHE A 317 -23.91 -7.24 -4.95
CA PHE A 317 -22.55 -7.65 -5.31
C PHE A 317 -21.50 -6.94 -4.44
N SER A 318 -21.59 -5.62 -4.30
CA SER A 318 -20.63 -4.83 -3.54
C SER A 318 -20.71 -5.13 -2.04
N ALA A 319 -21.91 -5.32 -1.48
CA ALA A 319 -22.07 -5.70 -0.07
C ALA A 319 -21.53 -7.11 0.22
N LEU A 320 -21.77 -8.07 -0.68
CA LEU A 320 -21.23 -9.41 -0.55
C LEU A 320 -19.70 -9.42 -0.69
N TRP A 321 -19.17 -8.64 -1.63
CA TRP A 321 -17.72 -8.45 -1.80
C TRP A 321 -17.09 -7.84 -0.54
N PHE A 322 -17.70 -6.78 0.02
CA PHE A 322 -17.24 -6.21 1.29
C PHE A 322 -17.25 -7.25 2.42
N ALA A 323 -18.37 -7.95 2.60
CA ALA A 323 -18.55 -8.92 3.67
C ALA A 323 -17.55 -10.08 3.57
N THR A 324 -17.37 -10.66 2.39
CA THR A 324 -16.46 -11.79 2.17
C THR A 324 -15.00 -11.41 2.44
N LEU A 325 -14.54 -10.25 1.95
CA LEU A 325 -13.19 -9.77 2.24
C LEU A 325 -13.00 -9.43 3.72
N PHE A 326 -13.95 -8.70 4.31
CA PHE A 326 -13.89 -8.31 5.71
C PHE A 326 -13.83 -9.54 6.62
N THR A 327 -14.67 -10.54 6.36
CA THR A 327 -14.67 -11.82 7.08
C THR A 327 -13.35 -12.56 6.88
N PHE A 328 -12.85 -12.68 5.64
CA PHE A 328 -11.58 -13.36 5.36
C PHE A 328 -10.42 -12.77 6.17
N PHE A 329 -10.24 -11.44 6.14
CA PHE A 329 -9.17 -10.79 6.90
C PHE A 329 -9.39 -10.90 8.41
N THR A 330 -10.63 -10.80 8.89
CA THR A 330 -10.98 -10.96 10.32
C THR A 330 -10.63 -12.35 10.85
N LEU A 331 -10.81 -13.39 10.05
CA LEU A 331 -10.49 -14.77 10.40
C LEU A 331 -8.99 -15.09 10.36
N SER A 332 -8.16 -14.28 9.69
CA SER A 332 -6.71 -14.47 9.66
C SER A 332 -6.09 -14.37 11.05
N GLY A 333 -5.24 -15.33 11.45
CA GLY A 333 -4.52 -15.30 12.71
C GLY A 333 -3.48 -14.17 12.81
N SER A 334 -2.88 -13.76 11.68
CA SER A 334 -1.93 -12.65 11.60
C SER A 334 -2.60 -11.43 10.99
N LYS A 335 -2.54 -10.28 11.67
CA LYS A 335 -3.26 -9.06 11.27
C LYS A 335 -2.35 -7.83 11.33
N ARG A 336 -2.28 -7.10 10.21
CA ARG A 336 -1.69 -5.76 10.15
C ARG A 336 -2.75 -4.78 9.70
N GLY A 337 -2.64 -3.53 10.15
CA GLY A 337 -3.63 -2.50 9.87
C GLY A 337 -3.97 -2.35 8.38
N TYR A 338 -2.97 -2.45 7.52
CA TYR A 338 -3.12 -2.24 6.07
C TYR A 338 -3.51 -3.49 5.27
N TYR A 339 -3.60 -4.67 5.88
CA TYR A 339 -4.02 -5.87 5.13
C TYR A 339 -5.46 -5.78 4.63
N ILE A 340 -6.30 -5.01 5.32
CA ILE A 340 -7.71 -4.85 4.98
C ILE A 340 -7.97 -3.80 3.90
N LEU A 341 -6.95 -3.12 3.37
CA LEU A 341 -7.10 -2.10 2.30
C LEU A 341 -8.02 -2.52 1.12
N PRO A 342 -8.02 -3.79 0.64
CA PRO A 342 -8.90 -4.19 -0.45
C PRO A 342 -10.40 -3.97 -0.21
N VAL A 343 -10.87 -3.87 1.04
CA VAL A 343 -12.30 -3.60 1.35
C VAL A 343 -12.73 -2.18 0.96
N ILE A 344 -11.79 -1.25 0.75
CA ILE A 344 -12.07 0.12 0.33
C ILE A 344 -12.80 0.11 -1.03
N VAL A 345 -12.50 -0.85 -1.91
CA VAL A 345 -13.12 -0.97 -3.24
C VAL A 345 -14.64 -1.16 -3.15
N PRO A 346 -15.17 -2.25 -2.57
CA PRO A 346 -16.62 -2.44 -2.48
C PRO A 346 -17.30 -1.41 -1.57
N PHE A 347 -16.60 -0.90 -0.54
CA PHE A 347 -17.14 0.19 0.29
C PHE A 347 -17.39 1.47 -0.53
N SER A 348 -16.42 1.86 -1.36
CA SER A 348 -16.52 3.07 -2.19
C SER A 348 -17.61 2.93 -3.25
N ALA A 349 -17.76 1.72 -3.82
CA ALA A 349 -18.87 1.39 -4.72
C ALA A 349 -20.24 1.61 -4.04
N LEU A 350 -20.44 1.00 -2.85
CA LEU A 350 -21.67 1.12 -2.09
C LEU A 350 -21.99 2.56 -1.69
N LEU A 351 -21.02 3.27 -1.11
CA LEU A 351 -21.22 4.64 -0.67
C LEU A 351 -21.51 5.57 -1.86
N GLY A 352 -20.78 5.40 -2.98
CA GLY A 352 -21.02 6.15 -4.21
C GLY A 352 -22.44 5.98 -4.75
N PHE A 353 -22.96 4.74 -4.74
CA PHE A 353 -24.35 4.46 -5.11
C PHE A 353 -25.36 5.21 -4.25
N PHE A 354 -25.28 5.09 -2.92
CA PHE A 354 -26.27 5.73 -2.04
C PHE A 354 -26.19 7.26 -2.05
N ILE A 355 -25.01 7.83 -2.25
CA ILE A 355 -24.86 9.27 -2.46
C ILE A 355 -25.50 9.68 -3.79
N SER A 356 -25.28 8.93 -4.86
CA SER A 356 -25.87 9.18 -6.18
C SER A 356 -27.40 9.11 -6.16
N ASP A 357 -27.94 8.06 -5.54
CA ASP A 357 -29.38 7.83 -5.36
C ASP A 357 -30.01 8.99 -4.57
N THR A 358 -29.36 9.39 -3.48
CA THR A 358 -29.80 10.55 -2.68
C THR A 358 -29.82 11.82 -3.52
N PHE A 359 -28.78 12.11 -4.31
CA PHE A 359 -28.75 13.31 -5.17
C PHE A 359 -29.79 13.30 -6.29
N SER A 360 -30.38 12.14 -6.59
CA SER A 360 -31.37 11.99 -7.66
C SER A 360 -32.80 12.07 -7.14
N SER A 361 -32.99 12.03 -5.81
CA SER A 361 -34.29 12.25 -5.16
C SER A 361 -34.65 13.75 -5.12
N THR A 362 -35.89 14.09 -5.48
CA THR A 362 -36.42 15.47 -5.47
C THR A 362 -37.05 15.88 -4.14
N LYS A 363 -37.33 14.91 -3.25
CA LYS A 363 -37.86 15.15 -1.91
C LYS A 363 -37.01 14.39 -0.90
N HIS A 364 -36.28 15.13 -0.07
CA HIS A 364 -35.50 14.54 1.01
C HIS A 364 -36.34 14.45 2.28
N SER A 365 -36.39 13.28 2.91
CA SER A 365 -37.04 13.15 4.20
C SER A 365 -36.22 13.88 5.29
N ARG A 366 -36.88 14.36 6.36
CA ARG A 366 -36.16 14.91 7.53
C ARG A 366 -35.19 13.90 8.14
N ALA A 367 -35.47 12.61 8.03
CA ALA A 367 -34.59 11.52 8.48
C ALA A 367 -33.31 11.43 7.63
N GLU A 368 -33.43 11.53 6.30
CA GLU A 368 -32.28 11.59 5.36
C GLU A 368 -31.39 12.77 5.70
N LEU A 369 -31.96 13.96 5.81
CA LEU A 369 -31.21 15.15 6.19
C LEU A 369 -30.51 14.91 7.54
N ARG A 370 -31.20 14.42 8.58
CA ARG A 370 -30.62 14.16 9.90
C ARG A 370 -29.45 13.16 9.88
N THR A 371 -29.47 12.18 8.97
CA THR A 371 -28.36 11.22 8.77
C THR A 371 -27.15 11.81 8.03
N TRP A 372 -27.32 12.86 7.23
CA TRP A 372 -26.21 13.68 6.70
C TRP A 372 -25.69 14.68 7.76
N PHE A 373 -26.56 15.16 8.65
CA PHE A 373 -26.23 16.10 9.73
C PHE A 373 -25.40 15.47 10.85
N PHE A 374 -25.72 14.25 11.30
CA PHE A 374 -25.05 13.62 12.43
C PHE A 374 -23.52 13.45 12.24
N PRO A 375 -23.03 12.94 11.09
CA PRO A 375 -21.61 12.95 10.78
C PRO A 375 -21.03 14.35 10.80
N GLY A 376 -21.69 15.32 10.15
CA GLY A 376 -21.22 16.70 10.06
C GLY A 376 -21.09 17.41 11.41
N THR A 377 -22.00 17.15 12.35
CA THR A 377 -21.97 17.74 13.70
C THR A 377 -20.93 17.08 14.60
N VAL A 378 -20.84 15.74 14.59
CA VAL A 378 -19.78 15.00 15.33
C VAL A 378 -18.40 15.39 14.81
N CYS A 379 -18.32 15.59 13.50
CA CYS A 379 -17.18 16.15 12.82
C CYS A 379 -16.81 17.53 13.35
N LEU A 380 -17.71 18.50 13.25
CA LEU A 380 -17.46 19.86 13.70
C LEU A 380 -16.97 19.90 15.16
N LEU A 381 -17.62 19.16 16.06
CA LEU A 381 -17.25 19.12 17.48
C LEU A 381 -15.87 18.50 17.71
N SER A 382 -15.57 17.37 17.05
CA SER A 382 -14.27 16.71 17.18
C SER A 382 -13.13 17.57 16.62
N GLY A 383 -13.41 18.39 15.60
CA GLY A 383 -12.44 19.27 14.94
C GLY A 383 -12.12 20.50 15.78
N ILE A 384 -13.15 21.08 16.41
CA ILE A 384 -12.99 22.15 17.40
C ILE A 384 -12.16 21.66 18.60
N THR A 385 -12.47 20.48 19.13
CA THR A 385 -11.72 19.90 20.27
C THR A 385 -10.26 19.64 19.90
N LEU A 386 -9.97 19.12 18.70
CA LEU A 386 -8.61 18.84 18.27
C LEU A 386 -7.80 20.11 17.97
N LEU A 387 -8.43 21.12 17.34
CA LEU A 387 -7.84 22.43 17.10
C LEU A 387 -7.51 23.14 18.43
N PHE A 388 -8.41 23.06 19.41
CA PHE A 388 -8.18 23.56 20.75
C PHE A 388 -6.95 22.89 21.40
N LEU A 389 -6.86 21.56 21.34
CA LEU A 389 -5.70 20.83 21.88
C LEU A 389 -4.38 21.20 21.17
N LEU A 390 -4.40 21.42 19.86
CA LEU A 390 -3.21 21.81 19.09
C LEU A 390 -2.74 23.24 19.40
N LEU A 391 -3.67 24.19 19.53
CA LEU A 391 -3.35 25.60 19.78
C LEU A 391 -2.97 25.86 21.24
N PHE A 392 -3.64 25.21 22.18
CA PHE A 392 -3.50 25.51 23.61
C PHE A 392 -2.67 24.47 24.38
N HIS A 393 -2.41 23.28 23.82
CA HIS A 393 -1.58 22.23 24.43
C HIS A 393 -0.57 21.55 23.47
N PRO A 394 0.30 22.30 22.77
CA PRO A 394 1.22 21.75 21.76
C PRO A 394 2.23 20.75 22.32
N ARG A 395 2.64 20.89 23.59
CA ARG A 395 3.57 19.96 24.26
C ARG A 395 2.93 18.60 24.57
N PHE A 396 1.63 18.58 24.91
CA PHE A 396 0.87 17.35 25.11
C PHE A 396 0.72 16.60 23.78
N PHE A 397 0.43 17.32 22.70
CA PHE A 397 0.31 16.74 21.37
C PHE A 397 1.65 16.17 20.87
N ALA A 398 2.75 16.92 21.01
CA ALA A 398 4.08 16.46 20.59
C ALA A 398 4.62 15.26 21.39
N ALA A 399 4.21 15.12 22.66
CA ALA A 399 4.67 14.04 23.54
C ALA A 399 3.91 12.72 23.34
N TYR A 400 2.61 12.78 23.00
CA TYR A 400 1.73 11.61 23.01
C TYR A 400 1.13 11.23 21.65
N VAL A 401 1.23 12.09 20.64
CA VAL A 401 0.78 11.79 19.27
C VAL A 401 1.99 11.41 18.43
N PRO A 402 2.15 10.13 18.07
CA PRO A 402 3.21 9.71 17.15
C PRO A 402 3.18 10.55 15.88
N HIS A 403 4.35 10.93 15.37
CA HIS A 403 4.46 11.82 14.22
C HIS A 403 3.69 11.31 12.98
N TRP A 404 3.56 9.98 12.84
CA TRP A 404 2.78 9.34 11.78
C TRP A 404 1.26 9.53 11.89
N ILE A 405 0.71 9.92 13.05
CA ILE A 405 -0.73 10.20 13.27
C ILE A 405 -1.08 11.66 12.94
N THR A 406 -0.13 12.59 13.10
CA THR A 406 -0.28 14.03 12.82
C THR A 406 -0.91 14.34 11.46
N PRO A 407 -0.49 13.71 10.34
CA PRO A 407 -1.14 13.80 9.03
C PRO A 407 -2.64 13.49 9.05
N TYR A 408 -3.03 12.43 9.77
CA TYR A 408 -4.43 11.98 9.86
C TYR A 408 -5.27 12.95 10.68
N LEU A 409 -4.66 13.61 11.67
CA LEU A 409 -5.33 14.56 12.55
C LEU A 409 -5.54 15.91 11.87
N TYR A 410 -4.55 16.43 11.15
CA TYR A 410 -4.79 17.56 10.25
C TYR A 410 -5.83 17.20 9.22
N THR A 411 -5.71 16.02 8.60
CA THR A 411 -6.66 15.54 7.60
C THR A 411 -8.07 15.53 8.13
N LEU A 412 -8.25 14.92 9.30
CA LEU A 412 -9.48 14.94 10.03
C LEU A 412 -9.93 16.40 10.22
N MET A 413 -9.16 17.28 10.86
CA MET A 413 -9.55 18.67 11.13
C MET A 413 -10.06 19.46 9.91
N GLY A 414 -9.41 19.38 8.75
CA GLY A 414 -9.95 20.03 7.56
C GLY A 414 -11.19 19.33 7.02
N CYS A 415 -11.26 17.98 7.08
CA CYS A 415 -12.49 17.25 6.81
C CYS A 415 -13.65 17.72 7.71
N LEU A 416 -13.36 17.99 8.98
CA LEU A 416 -14.30 18.43 10.00
C LEU A 416 -14.76 19.87 9.75
N PHE A 417 -13.86 20.75 9.29
CA PHE A 417 -14.15 22.13 8.89
C PHE A 417 -15.02 22.22 7.63
N LEU A 418 -14.73 21.41 6.62
CA LEU A 418 -15.51 21.40 5.37
C LEU A 418 -16.90 20.80 5.58
N ALA A 419 -17.00 19.81 6.48
CA ALA A 419 -18.28 19.31 6.93
C ALA A 419 -19.12 20.44 7.53
N ALA A 420 -18.54 21.28 8.40
CA ALA A 420 -19.22 22.43 8.99
C ALA A 420 -19.75 23.45 7.95
N VAL A 421 -19.01 23.69 6.86
CA VAL A 421 -19.42 24.60 5.77
C VAL A 421 -20.46 23.96 4.83
N SER A 422 -20.42 22.64 4.68
CA SER A 422 -21.35 21.88 3.82
C SER A 422 -22.75 21.69 4.45
N ILE A 423 -22.84 21.73 5.79
CA ILE A 423 -24.08 21.55 6.58
C ILE A 423 -25.16 22.62 6.27
N PRO A 424 -24.86 23.94 6.22
CA PRO A 424 -25.82 24.96 5.80
C PRO A 424 -26.31 24.79 4.35
N MET A 425 -25.48 24.24 3.46
CA MET A 425 -25.85 24.00 2.07
C MET A 425 -26.75 22.78 1.92
N ALA A 426 -26.50 21.72 2.69
CA ALA A 426 -27.41 20.57 2.80
C ALA A 426 -28.78 20.99 3.35
N TYR A 427 -28.82 21.92 4.32
CA TYR A 427 -30.06 22.49 4.85
C TYR A 427 -30.89 23.25 3.79
N ARG A 428 -30.22 23.89 2.83
CA ARG A 428 -30.86 24.56 1.68
C ARG A 428 -31.17 23.60 0.51
N GLN A 429 -31.20 22.29 0.75
CA GLN A 429 -31.39 21.23 -0.25
C GLN A 429 -30.33 21.24 -1.38
N ARG A 430 -29.14 21.78 -1.15
CA ARG A 430 -28.04 21.83 -2.13
C ARG A 430 -27.00 20.73 -1.86
N LEU A 431 -27.45 19.48 -1.72
CA LEU A 431 -26.61 18.33 -1.34
C LEU A 431 -25.42 18.11 -2.27
N THR A 432 -25.59 18.30 -3.58
CA THR A 432 -24.49 18.19 -4.55
C THR A 432 -23.38 19.21 -4.27
N ARG A 433 -23.72 20.46 -3.94
CA ARG A 433 -22.72 21.50 -3.63
C ARG A 433 -22.02 21.20 -2.31
N ALA A 434 -22.77 20.73 -1.31
CA ALA A 434 -22.22 20.30 -0.02
C ALA A 434 -21.17 19.19 -0.21
N PHE A 435 -21.47 18.18 -1.02
CA PHE A 435 -20.55 17.10 -1.32
C PHE A 435 -19.34 17.54 -2.14
N ILE A 436 -19.52 18.43 -3.13
CA ILE A 436 -18.39 19.00 -3.89
C ILE A 436 -17.43 19.73 -2.95
N LEU A 437 -17.93 20.53 -1.99
CA LEU A 437 -17.07 21.21 -1.02
C LEU A 437 -16.36 20.24 -0.08
N LEU A 438 -17.08 19.23 0.43
CA LEU A 438 -16.51 18.15 1.24
C LEU A 438 -15.36 17.47 0.49
N PHE A 439 -15.62 17.04 -0.75
CA PHE A 439 -14.61 16.43 -1.60
C PHE A 439 -13.43 17.36 -1.86
N ALA A 440 -13.69 18.59 -2.33
CA ALA A 440 -12.66 19.53 -2.73
C ALA A 440 -11.71 19.80 -1.58
N GLY A 441 -12.24 20.00 -0.38
CA GLY A 441 -11.36 20.24 0.74
C GLY A 441 -10.73 18.95 1.30
N PHE A 442 -11.35 17.76 1.25
CA PHE A 442 -10.65 16.49 1.55
C PHE A 442 -9.46 16.29 0.62
N TYR A 443 -9.66 16.55 -0.67
CA TYR A 443 -8.63 16.50 -1.70
C TYR A 443 -7.50 17.50 -1.41
N LEU A 444 -7.82 18.78 -1.18
CA LEU A 444 -6.81 19.82 -0.90
C LEU A 444 -6.00 19.49 0.33
N LEU A 445 -6.67 19.04 1.38
CA LEU A 445 -6.02 18.74 2.63
C LEU A 445 -5.17 17.47 2.56
N GLN A 446 -5.56 16.46 1.77
CA GLN A 446 -4.68 15.33 1.48
C GLN A 446 -3.44 15.80 0.73
N GLY A 447 -3.60 16.66 -0.28
CA GLY A 447 -2.49 17.32 -0.96
C GLY A 447 -1.53 18.01 0.01
N ILE A 448 -2.03 18.94 0.84
CA ILE A 448 -1.23 19.64 1.87
C ILE A 448 -0.53 18.65 2.81
N THR A 449 -1.25 17.62 3.26
CA THR A 449 -0.71 16.63 4.20
C THR A 449 0.47 15.87 3.60
N PHE A 450 0.32 15.34 2.39
CA PHE A 450 1.36 14.54 1.74
C PHE A 450 2.50 15.39 1.17
N ASP A 451 2.19 16.57 0.63
CA ASP A 451 3.20 17.44 0.00
C ASP A 451 3.95 18.28 1.02
N PHE A 452 3.27 18.87 2.00
CA PHE A 452 3.90 19.79 2.95
C PHE A 452 4.36 19.08 4.22
N ILE A 453 3.44 18.40 4.92
CA ILE A 453 3.72 17.88 6.27
C ILE A 453 4.71 16.71 6.19
N ILE A 454 4.39 15.68 5.39
CA ILE A 454 5.22 14.47 5.32
C ILE A 454 6.57 14.78 4.66
N THR A 455 6.61 15.58 3.58
CA THR A 455 7.88 15.96 2.96
C THR A 455 8.74 16.81 3.89
N ALA A 456 8.16 17.74 4.65
CA ALA A 456 8.91 18.56 5.59
C ALA A 456 9.50 17.73 6.74
N ASP A 457 8.74 16.77 7.27
CA ASP A 457 9.21 15.85 8.31
C ASP A 457 10.35 14.96 7.79
N ALA A 458 10.18 14.40 6.59
CA ALA A 458 11.20 13.60 5.92
C ALA A 458 12.50 14.37 5.63
N LYS A 459 12.42 15.67 5.31
CA LYS A 459 13.62 16.52 5.14
C LYS A 459 14.37 16.77 6.45
N ARG A 460 13.70 16.63 7.59
CA ARG A 460 14.30 16.72 8.92
C ARG A 460 14.92 15.40 9.37
N ASP A 461 14.61 14.29 8.72
CA ASP A 461 15.20 12.97 9.02
C ASP A 461 16.72 13.00 8.72
N PRO A 462 17.60 12.84 9.74
CA PRO A 462 19.04 12.89 9.55
C PRO A 462 19.61 11.65 8.85
N PHE A 463 18.81 10.61 8.57
CA PHE A 463 19.29 9.32 8.09
C PHE A 463 19.96 9.36 6.70
N VAL A 464 19.36 10.03 5.72
CA VAL A 464 19.98 10.15 4.38
C VAL A 464 21.22 11.05 4.40
N PRO A 465 21.20 12.23 5.05
CA PRO A 465 22.42 13.00 5.30
C PRO A 465 23.52 12.18 6.00
N PHE A 466 23.15 11.32 6.96
CA PHE A 466 24.06 10.39 7.62
C PHE A 466 24.71 9.44 6.61
N CYS A 467 23.93 8.73 5.78
CA CYS A 467 24.47 7.81 4.78
C CYS A 467 25.41 8.52 3.78
N LYS A 468 25.08 9.75 3.37
CA LYS A 468 25.97 10.57 2.53
C LYS A 468 27.30 10.89 3.22
N LYS A 469 27.28 11.27 4.50
CA LYS A 469 28.51 11.50 5.30
C LYS A 469 29.32 10.22 5.43
N VAL A 470 28.68 9.08 5.64
CA VAL A 470 29.32 7.76 5.68
C VAL A 470 30.02 7.47 4.36
N ASN A 471 29.33 7.56 3.22
CA ASN A 471 29.90 7.30 1.89
C ASN A 471 31.13 8.19 1.59
N ILE A 472 31.15 9.44 2.07
CA ILE A 472 32.30 10.33 1.93
C ILE A 472 33.44 9.89 2.87
N ALA A 473 33.10 9.55 4.11
CA ALA A 473 34.08 9.16 5.11
C ALA A 473 34.74 7.81 4.81
N THR A 474 34.01 6.86 4.22
CA THR A 474 34.46 5.47 3.97
C THR A 474 35.20 5.30 2.65
N LYS A 475 35.28 6.35 1.81
CA LYS A 475 35.90 6.27 0.49
C LYS A 475 37.33 5.72 0.59
N GLY A 476 37.55 4.52 0.08
CA GLY A 476 38.85 3.84 0.08
C GLY A 476 39.17 3.00 1.33
N GLY A 477 38.21 2.79 2.24
CA GLY A 477 38.36 1.87 3.37
C GLY A 477 37.24 0.83 3.45
N LYS A 478 37.32 -0.07 4.44
CA LYS A 478 36.35 -1.15 4.61
C LYS A 478 35.21 -0.70 5.52
N LEU A 479 33.97 -0.89 5.08
CA LEU A 479 32.77 -0.61 5.87
C LEU A 479 32.15 -1.90 6.42
N ALA A 480 31.69 -1.83 7.67
CA ALA A 480 30.85 -2.84 8.29
C ALA A 480 29.71 -2.21 9.09
N VAL A 481 28.69 -3.01 9.41
CA VAL A 481 27.56 -2.63 10.26
C VAL A 481 27.47 -3.56 11.47
N PHE A 482 27.14 -2.99 12.63
CA PHE A 482 26.93 -3.74 13.87
C PHE A 482 25.45 -3.69 14.30
N HIS A 483 24.90 -4.88 14.59
CA HIS A 483 23.64 -5.10 15.29
C HIS A 483 22.43 -4.28 14.80
N SER A 484 21.94 -4.56 13.58
CA SER A 484 20.68 -3.98 13.11
C SER A 484 19.82 -5.00 12.37
N ALA A 485 18.60 -5.23 12.88
CA ALA A 485 17.69 -6.28 12.45
C ALA A 485 17.07 -6.09 11.04
N ASP A 486 17.09 -4.87 10.51
CA ASP A 486 16.75 -4.58 9.10
C ASP A 486 17.59 -3.41 8.61
N GLN A 487 18.45 -3.71 7.65
CA GLN A 487 19.43 -2.77 7.09
C GLN A 487 19.15 -2.47 5.61
N SER A 488 18.03 -2.93 5.06
CA SER A 488 17.71 -2.75 3.64
C SER A 488 17.70 -1.27 3.22
N THR A 489 17.05 -0.40 4.00
CA THR A 489 17.09 1.06 3.77
C THR A 489 18.51 1.62 3.91
N LEU A 490 19.31 1.09 4.83
CA LEU A 490 20.71 1.51 4.99
C LEU A 490 21.51 1.15 3.73
N TYR A 491 21.47 -0.10 3.29
CA TYR A 491 22.16 -0.56 2.08
C TYR A 491 21.70 0.18 0.81
N PHE A 492 20.42 0.55 0.75
CA PHE A 492 19.89 1.39 -0.33
C PHE A 492 20.63 2.71 -0.47
N TYR A 493 20.85 3.41 0.65
CA TYR A 493 21.51 4.72 0.69
C TYR A 493 23.03 4.66 0.81
N LEU A 494 23.58 3.53 1.24
CA LEU A 494 24.99 3.26 1.10
C LEU A 494 25.29 3.01 -0.38
N ASN A 495 26.28 3.72 -0.91
CA ASN A 495 26.74 3.50 -2.28
C ASN A 495 27.92 2.51 -2.31
N GLU A 496 27.98 1.64 -1.29
CA GLU A 496 28.95 0.57 -1.17
C GLU A 496 28.44 -0.65 -1.94
N PRO A 497 29.29 -1.29 -2.75
CA PRO A 497 28.91 -2.53 -3.43
C PRO A 497 28.71 -3.64 -2.36
N PRO A 498 27.62 -4.42 -2.45
CA PRO A 498 27.45 -5.56 -1.56
C PRO A 498 28.51 -6.65 -1.84
N PRO A 499 28.91 -7.45 -0.84
CA PRO A 499 28.40 -7.45 0.53
C PRO A 499 29.13 -6.45 1.46
N VAL A 500 28.35 -5.70 2.22
CA VAL A 500 28.82 -4.97 3.41
C VAL A 500 28.83 -5.92 4.61
N ALA A 501 29.95 -6.01 5.32
CA ALA A 501 30.07 -6.92 6.46
C ALA A 501 29.08 -6.54 7.59
N CYS A 502 28.39 -7.54 8.17
CA CYS A 502 27.44 -7.33 9.25
C CYS A 502 27.79 -8.23 10.45
N PHE A 503 27.95 -7.61 11.63
CA PHE A 503 28.32 -8.30 12.87
C PHE A 503 27.20 -8.24 13.89
N TYR A 504 26.93 -9.37 14.54
CA TYR A 504 25.96 -9.49 15.63
C TYR A 504 26.60 -9.65 17.00
N LEU A 505 27.88 -10.06 17.03
CA LEU A 505 28.67 -10.20 18.24
C LEU A 505 29.64 -9.02 18.39
N PRO A 506 29.66 -8.35 19.56
CA PRO A 506 30.54 -7.22 19.81
C PRO A 506 32.03 -7.51 19.55
N ASP A 507 32.51 -8.73 19.86
CA ASP A 507 33.90 -9.13 19.65
C ASP A 507 34.30 -9.14 18.17
N LEU A 508 33.41 -9.61 17.28
CA LEU A 508 33.68 -9.61 15.83
C LEU A 508 33.77 -8.19 15.28
N ALA A 509 32.91 -7.29 15.77
CA ALA A 509 32.95 -5.87 15.42
C ALA A 509 34.23 -5.20 15.93
N ARG A 510 34.69 -5.52 17.15
CA ARG A 510 35.99 -5.10 17.67
C ARG A 510 37.12 -5.60 16.77
N ASP A 511 37.15 -6.89 16.49
CA ASP A 511 38.24 -7.51 15.72
C ASP A 511 38.33 -6.92 14.31
N PHE A 512 37.18 -6.69 13.66
CA PHE A 512 37.12 -5.99 12.37
C PHE A 512 37.80 -4.60 12.42
N LEU A 513 37.51 -3.82 13.47
CA LEU A 513 38.12 -2.50 13.67
C LEU A 513 39.64 -2.60 13.89
N LEU A 514 40.12 -3.64 14.58
CA LEU A 514 41.54 -3.82 14.89
C LEU A 514 42.38 -4.34 13.72
N PHE A 515 41.84 -5.26 12.93
CA PHE A 515 42.57 -5.90 11.84
C PHE A 515 42.68 -5.03 10.58
N HIS A 516 41.90 -3.95 10.48
CA HIS A 516 41.83 -3.11 9.29
C HIS A 516 42.22 -1.67 9.61
N ARG A 517 43.38 -1.22 9.08
CA ARG A 517 43.96 0.12 9.30
C ARG A 517 43.08 1.27 8.80
N HIS A 518 42.12 0.99 7.92
CA HIS A 518 41.11 1.93 7.40
C HIS A 518 39.75 1.25 7.41
N SER A 519 39.17 1.11 8.61
CA SER A 519 37.86 0.49 8.80
C SER A 519 36.86 1.43 9.45
N TYR A 520 35.62 1.23 9.07
CA TYR A 520 34.48 2.02 9.47
C TYR A 520 33.40 1.07 9.95
N LEU A 521 32.85 1.35 11.13
CA LEU A 521 31.76 0.56 11.69
C LEU A 521 30.56 1.46 11.96
N ILE A 522 29.44 1.16 11.31
CA ILE A 522 28.15 1.79 11.63
C ILE A 522 27.53 1.04 12.79
N VAL A 523 27.16 1.77 13.83
CA VAL A 523 26.47 1.24 15.01
C VAL A 523 25.13 1.94 15.16
N LYS A 524 24.05 1.20 15.36
CA LYS A 524 22.71 1.76 15.51
C LYS A 524 22.27 1.67 16.97
N GLY A 525 22.02 2.81 17.61
CA GLY A 525 21.55 2.91 19.00
C GLY A 525 22.66 3.03 20.05
N GLU A 526 22.31 3.62 21.20
CA GLU A 526 23.25 3.89 22.28
C GLU A 526 23.68 2.65 23.07
N ASP A 527 22.80 1.65 23.22
CA ASP A 527 23.11 0.44 23.97
C ASP A 527 24.26 -0.34 23.31
N ASP A 528 24.16 -0.52 21.99
CA ASP A 528 25.19 -1.20 21.19
C ASP A 528 26.48 -0.39 21.14
N LEU A 529 26.39 0.93 21.07
CA LEU A 529 27.55 1.80 21.18
C LEU A 529 28.23 1.67 22.54
N SER A 530 27.45 1.61 23.62
CA SER A 530 27.96 1.50 25.00
C SER A 530 28.68 0.18 25.22
N ARG A 531 28.11 -0.93 24.72
CA ARG A 531 28.76 -2.26 24.73
C ARG A 531 30.09 -2.25 23.98
N LEU A 532 30.12 -1.64 22.79
CA LEU A 532 31.36 -1.52 22.01
C LEU A 532 32.40 -0.64 22.70
N ARG A 533 31.99 0.48 23.33
CA ARG A 533 32.89 1.36 24.09
C ARG A 533 33.62 0.62 25.21
N LEU A 534 32.93 -0.27 25.92
CA LEU A 534 33.55 -1.08 26.99
C LEU A 534 34.66 -1.99 26.45
N LEU A 535 34.44 -2.62 25.30
CA LEU A 535 35.42 -3.50 24.65
C LEU A 535 36.58 -2.73 24.02
N LEU A 536 36.31 -1.50 23.60
CA LEU A 536 37.24 -0.67 22.84
C LEU A 536 38.01 0.34 23.71
N LYS A 537 37.81 0.34 25.03
CA LYS A 537 38.36 1.33 26.00
C LYS A 537 39.88 1.53 25.94
N HIS A 538 40.63 0.55 25.42
CA HIS A 538 42.10 0.59 25.30
C HIS A 538 42.61 0.97 23.90
N PHE A 539 41.71 1.27 22.96
CA PHE A 539 42.05 1.56 21.57
C PHE A 539 41.74 3.02 21.22
N LYS A 540 42.60 3.62 20.38
CA LYS A 540 42.40 4.99 19.90
C LYS A 540 41.39 4.99 18.76
N ILE A 541 40.14 5.33 19.08
CA ILE A 541 39.04 5.37 18.12
C ILE A 541 38.48 6.78 18.09
N VAL A 542 38.23 7.26 16.88
CA VAL A 542 37.52 8.52 16.69
C VAL A 542 36.05 8.19 16.46
N LEU A 543 35.25 8.52 17.47
CA LEU A 543 33.80 8.59 17.30
C LEU A 543 33.50 9.82 16.46
N LYS A 544 32.90 9.63 15.28
CA LYS A 544 32.22 10.74 14.60
C LYS A 544 30.74 10.60 14.84
N GLU A 545 30.23 11.40 15.78
CA GLU A 545 28.80 11.66 15.88
C GLU A 545 28.37 12.42 14.63
N ALA A 546 27.46 11.82 13.89
CA ALA A 546 27.10 12.30 12.56
C ALA A 546 25.77 13.07 12.55
N SER A 547 24.99 13.03 13.64
CA SER A 547 23.71 13.74 13.77
C SER A 547 23.34 14.04 15.24
N ASN A 548 22.48 15.04 15.46
CA ASN A 548 21.92 15.41 16.77
C ASN A 548 20.78 14.46 17.25
N ASP A 549 20.49 13.36 16.54
CA ASP A 549 19.52 12.33 16.95
C ASP A 549 20.29 11.01 17.25
N PRO A 550 20.21 10.46 18.48
CA PRO A 550 21.11 9.41 19.00
C PRO A 550 20.94 7.99 18.40
N LYS A 551 20.47 7.86 17.15
CA LYS A 551 20.07 6.55 16.59
C LYS A 551 21.13 5.87 15.73
N ALA A 552 22.15 6.56 15.22
CA ALA A 552 23.23 5.94 14.44
C ALA A 552 24.57 6.67 14.60
N PHE A 553 25.64 5.90 14.82
CA PHE A 553 26.99 6.38 15.05
C PHE A 553 27.95 5.75 14.03
N LEU A 554 28.97 6.52 13.61
CA LEU A 554 30.07 6.03 12.79
C LEU A 554 31.35 5.98 13.63
N LEU A 555 31.88 4.77 13.84
CA LEU A 555 33.16 4.55 14.51
C LEU A 555 34.27 4.45 13.46
N ILE A 556 35.35 5.22 13.67
CA ILE A 556 36.51 5.27 12.78
C ILE A 556 37.76 4.83 13.55
N THR A 557 38.47 3.85 13.00
CA THR A 557 39.82 3.53 13.47
C THR A 557 40.82 4.49 12.84
N LEU A 558 41.59 5.19 13.68
CA LEU A 558 42.78 5.91 13.22
C LEU A 558 44.00 5.01 13.42
N PRO A 559 44.98 5.04 12.50
CA PRO A 559 46.24 4.34 12.72
C PRO A 559 46.87 4.80 14.05
N LYS A 560 47.33 3.84 14.88
CA LYS A 560 48.18 4.15 16.03
C LYS A 560 49.36 4.96 15.53
N LYS A 561 49.63 6.10 16.16
CA LYS A 561 50.71 7.04 15.82
C LYS A 561 52.14 6.48 16.06
N ALA A 562 52.31 5.15 16.15
CA ALA A 562 53.51 4.49 16.68
C ALA A 562 54.36 3.71 15.65
N ASP A 563 54.05 3.76 14.35
CA ASP A 563 54.87 3.09 13.31
C ASP A 563 55.59 4.08 12.36
N LEU A 564 55.59 5.39 12.65
CA LEU A 564 56.26 6.42 11.83
C LEU A 564 57.46 7.09 12.53
N GLN A 565 58.05 6.45 13.54
CA GLN A 565 59.41 6.78 13.97
C GLN A 565 60.33 5.62 13.58
N GLY A 566 60.93 5.78 12.40
CA GLY A 566 61.97 4.91 11.92
C GLY A 566 63.10 4.79 12.92
N LYS A 567 63.66 3.57 12.94
CA LYS A 567 65.07 3.27 13.21
C LYS A 567 65.92 4.52 13.45
N LYS A 568 66.17 4.86 14.71
CA LYS A 568 67.50 5.35 15.09
C LYS A 568 68.19 4.20 15.79
N GLU A 569 68.96 3.45 15.00
CA GLU A 569 70.10 2.70 15.51
C GLU A 569 70.88 3.60 16.46
N LYS A 570 71.04 3.14 17.69
CA LYS A 570 72.16 3.55 18.54
C LYS A 570 73.05 2.32 18.71
N ARG A 571 74.15 2.31 17.97
CA ARG A 571 75.46 1.82 18.42
C ARG A 571 76.22 3.04 19.00
N PRO A 572 77.23 2.90 19.88
CA PRO A 572 77.98 1.69 20.21
C PRO A 572 77.34 0.83 21.30
#